data_AF-A0A699UIH0-F1
#
_entry.id   AF-A0A699UIH0-F1
#
_cell.length_a   1.000
_cell.length_b   1.000
_cell.length_c   1.000
_cell.angle_alpha   90.00
_cell.angle_beta   90.00
_cell.angle_gamma   90.00
#
_symmetry.space_group_name_H-M   'P 1'
#
loop_
_entity.id
_entity.type
_entity.pdbx_description
1 polymer ?
#
loop_
_entity_poly.entity_id
_entity_poly.type
_entity_poly.pdbx_seq_one_letter_code
_entity_poly.pdbx_strand_id
1 'polypeptide(L)'
;MTIETHNWSSSAHQELYKIVRDENFPIVNQVDAKVQNFKIQFLKEAAKFVRDFKSLANEADTSLAKHKALELEIERLLKAVVSHDIMNIVQKESIVDTSDLKTKLERTKERFENCIIKKENEYAKLW
;
A
#
# COMPACT_ATOMS: atom_id res chain seq x y z
N MET A 1 48.86 61.75 -29.07
CA MET A 1 47.53 61.43 -29.63
C MET A 1 46.52 62.00 -28.65
N THR A 2 46.14 63.25 -28.88
CA THR A 2 45.27 64.04 -27.99
C THR A 2 43.83 63.71 -28.38
N ILE A 3 43.09 63.04 -27.51
CA ILE A 3 41.68 62.72 -27.78
C ILE A 3 40.91 64.03 -27.61
N GLU A 4 40.51 64.64 -28.72
CA GLU A 4 39.64 65.82 -28.73
C GLU A 4 38.36 65.51 -27.95
N THR A 5 38.00 66.38 -27.02
CA THR A 5 36.72 66.27 -26.30
C THR A 5 35.59 66.50 -27.29
N HIS A 6 35.04 65.41 -27.80
CA HIS A 6 33.96 65.40 -28.78
C HIS A 6 32.80 66.31 -28.33
N ASN A 7 32.26 67.11 -29.24
CA ASN A 7 31.24 68.12 -28.95
C ASN A 7 29.92 67.44 -28.52
N TRP A 8 29.66 67.37 -27.21
CA TRP A 8 28.43 66.81 -26.61
C TRP A 8 27.15 67.51 -27.09
N SER A 9 27.30 68.71 -27.68
CA SER A 9 26.24 69.50 -28.32
C SER A 9 25.91 69.06 -29.76
N SER A 10 26.59 68.04 -30.30
CA SER A 10 26.36 67.60 -31.68
C SER A 10 24.96 67.00 -31.86
N SER A 11 24.39 67.18 -33.06
CA SER A 11 23.07 66.63 -33.42
C SER A 11 22.99 65.12 -33.20
N ALA A 12 24.05 64.39 -33.58
CA ALA A 12 24.13 62.94 -33.40
C ALA A 12 24.02 62.52 -31.92
N HIS A 13 24.63 63.28 -31.01
CA HIS A 13 24.53 62.98 -29.58
C HIS A 13 23.11 63.23 -29.04
N GLN A 14 22.45 64.29 -29.48
CA GLN A 14 21.07 64.59 -29.09
C GLN A 14 20.06 63.56 -29.62
N GLU A 15 20.26 63.06 -30.84
CA GLU A 15 19.43 62.00 -31.42
C GLU A 15 19.57 60.67 -30.67
N LEU A 16 20.81 60.26 -30.37
CA LEU A 16 21.05 59.08 -29.53
C LEU A 16 20.42 59.22 -28.15
N TYR A 17 20.53 60.40 -27.55
CA TYR A 17 19.92 60.66 -26.25
C TYR A 17 18.39 60.54 -26.29
N LYS A 18 17.73 61.02 -27.35
CA LYS A 18 16.29 60.84 -27.57
C LYS A 18 15.92 59.37 -27.73
N ILE A 19 16.64 58.61 -28.56
CA ILE A 19 16.37 57.15 -28.73
C ILE A 19 16.50 56.42 -27.39
N VAL A 20 17.56 56.71 -26.62
CA VAL A 20 17.75 56.08 -25.31
C VAL A 20 16.61 56.43 -24.35
N ARG A 21 16.21 57.69 -24.30
CA ARG A 21 15.17 58.19 -23.39
C ARG A 21 13.77 57.72 -23.78
N ASP A 22 13.43 57.85 -25.06
CA ASP A 22 12.05 57.77 -25.55
C ASP A 22 11.70 56.36 -26.04
N GLU A 23 12.70 55.53 -26.39
CA GLU A 23 12.49 54.16 -26.87
C GLU A 23 13.06 53.13 -25.90
N ASN A 24 14.37 53.17 -25.64
CA ASN A 24 15.04 52.11 -24.87
C ASN A 24 14.56 52.05 -23.42
N PHE A 25 14.41 53.19 -22.75
CA PHE A 25 13.98 53.22 -21.35
C PHE A 25 12.55 52.67 -21.16
N PRO A 26 11.54 53.06 -21.97
CA PRO A 26 10.22 52.42 -21.95
C PRO A 26 10.26 50.91 -22.24
N ILE A 27 11.07 50.46 -23.20
CA ILE A 27 11.22 49.02 -23.51
C ILE A 27 11.73 48.26 -22.29
N VAL A 28 12.79 48.76 -21.65
CA VAL A 28 13.37 48.14 -20.44
C VAL A 28 12.32 48.05 -19.33
N ASN A 29 11.55 49.11 -19.09
CA ASN A 29 10.49 49.10 -18.08
C ASN A 29 9.37 48.11 -18.42
N GLN A 30 8.99 47.98 -19.69
CA GLN A 30 7.99 47.01 -20.12
C GLN A 30 8.50 45.56 -19.94
N VAL A 31 9.77 45.31 -20.28
CA VAL A 31 10.41 44.01 -20.07
C VAL A 31 10.48 43.68 -18.59
N ASP A 32 10.89 44.62 -17.74
CA ASP A 32 10.92 44.42 -16.29
C ASP A 32 9.53 44.07 -15.75
N ALA A 33 8.49 44.81 -16.13
CA ALA A 33 7.12 44.51 -15.73
C ALA A 33 6.67 43.10 -16.15
N LYS A 34 7.02 42.66 -17.37
CA LYS A 34 6.75 41.30 -17.84
C LYS A 34 7.49 40.26 -17.01
N VAL A 35 8.76 40.49 -16.70
CA VAL A 35 9.58 39.61 -15.85
C VAL A 35 8.99 39.50 -14.44
N GLN A 36 8.56 40.61 -13.84
CA GLN A 36 7.92 40.59 -12.53
C GLN A 36 6.61 39.79 -12.55
N ASN A 37 5.78 39.96 -13.59
CA ASN A 37 4.55 39.18 -13.74
C ASN A 37 4.84 37.67 -13.87
N PHE A 38 5.84 37.27 -14.67
CA PHE A 38 6.26 35.87 -14.76
C PHE A 38 6.72 35.33 -13.41
N LYS A 39 7.51 36.10 -12.66
CA LYS A 39 7.96 35.71 -11.32
C LYS A 39 6.78 35.45 -10.38
N ILE A 40 5.77 36.32 -10.39
CA ILE A 40 4.57 36.16 -9.56
C ILE A 40 3.79 34.90 -9.96
N GLN A 41 3.56 34.68 -11.25
CA GLN A 41 2.84 33.49 -11.73
C GLN A 41 3.61 32.20 -11.41
N PHE A 42 4.93 32.20 -11.61
CA PHE A 42 5.79 31.07 -11.28
C PHE A 42 5.72 30.73 -9.79
N LEU A 43 5.82 31.73 -8.91
CA LEU A 43 5.71 31.53 -7.47
C LEU A 43 4.34 31.00 -7.06
N LYS A 44 3.26 31.48 -7.70
CA LYS A 44 1.91 30.98 -7.48
C LYS A 44 1.77 29.50 -7.85
N GLU A 45 2.28 29.10 -9.01
CA GLU A 45 2.22 27.71 -9.46
C GLU A 45 3.14 26.82 -8.62
N ALA A 46 4.33 27.29 -8.24
CA ALA A 46 5.22 26.57 -7.32
C ALA A 46 4.56 26.35 -5.95
N ALA A 47 3.88 27.36 -5.40
CA ALA A 47 3.16 27.22 -4.14
C ALA A 47 1.99 26.22 -4.24
N LYS A 48 1.28 26.21 -5.37
CA LYS A 48 0.25 25.20 -5.64
C LYS A 48 0.85 23.80 -5.73
N PHE A 49 1.92 23.63 -6.50
CA PHE A 49 2.63 22.36 -6.64
C PHE A 49 3.10 21.80 -5.30
N VAL A 50 3.75 22.63 -4.46
CA VAL A 50 4.23 22.21 -3.13
C VAL A 50 3.07 21.75 -2.24
N ARG A 51 1.93 22.46 -2.28
CA ARG A 51 0.74 22.08 -1.51
C ARG A 51 0.18 20.75 -2.00
N ASP A 52 0.00 20.60 -3.30
CA ASP A 52 -0.60 19.40 -3.89
C ASP A 52 0.31 18.17 -3.66
N PHE A 53 1.63 18.34 -3.79
CA PHE A 53 2.61 17.29 -3.48
C PHE A 53 2.57 16.88 -2.00
N LYS A 54 2.43 17.83 -1.08
CA LYS A 54 2.29 17.53 0.36
C LYS A 54 1.03 16.70 0.64
N SER A 55 -0.09 17.03 -0.02
CA SER A 55 -1.32 16.24 0.08
C SER A 55 -1.11 14.82 -0.45
N LEU A 56 -0.45 14.67 -1.59
CA LEU A 56 -0.14 13.37 -2.18
C LEU A 56 0.77 12.52 -1.28
N ALA A 57 1.78 13.12 -0.66
CA ALA A 57 2.65 12.43 0.30
C ALA A 57 1.85 11.87 1.49
N ASN A 58 0.95 12.68 2.07
CA ASN A 58 0.10 12.23 3.17
C ASN A 58 -0.86 11.10 2.76
N GLU A 59 -1.39 11.15 1.54
CA GLU A 59 -2.23 10.09 0.98
C GLU A 59 -1.44 8.79 0.80
N ALA A 60 -0.22 8.88 0.26
CA ALA A 60 0.68 7.75 0.10
C ALA A 60 1.03 7.10 1.45
N ASP A 61 1.34 7.89 2.47
CA ASP A 61 1.63 7.40 3.83
C ASP A 61 0.41 6.70 4.45
N THR A 62 -0.78 7.29 4.28
CA THR A 62 -2.04 6.68 4.75
C THR A 62 -2.33 5.37 4.03
N SER A 63 -2.11 5.33 2.71
CA SER A 63 -2.27 4.12 1.90
C SER A 63 -1.28 3.02 2.32
N LEU A 64 -0.02 3.39 2.57
CA LEU A 64 1.00 2.47 3.06
C LEU A 64 0.61 1.86 4.41
N ALA A 65 0.08 2.66 5.34
CA ALA A 65 -0.41 2.16 6.62
C ALA A 65 -1.58 1.16 6.45
N LYS A 66 -2.53 1.46 5.54
CA LYS A 66 -3.62 0.54 5.21
C LYS A 66 -3.12 -0.77 4.61
N HIS A 67 -2.16 -0.72 3.69
CA HIS A 67 -1.55 -1.91 3.08
C HIS A 67 -0.89 -2.79 4.14
N LYS A 68 -0.09 -2.22 5.04
CA LYS A 68 0.54 -2.96 6.15
C LYS A 68 -0.49 -3.60 7.09
N ALA A 69 -1.57 -2.89 7.42
CA ALA A 69 -2.65 -3.45 8.23
C ALA A 69 -3.34 -4.62 7.54
N LEU A 70 -3.57 -4.51 6.22
CA LEU A 70 -4.17 -5.58 5.43
C LEU A 70 -3.28 -6.81 5.35
N GLU A 71 -1.97 -6.62 5.19
CA GLU A 71 -0.96 -7.69 5.17
C GLU A 71 -0.97 -8.49 6.48
N LEU A 72 -0.97 -7.80 7.64
CA LEU A 72 -1.07 -8.43 8.95
C LEU A 72 -2.38 -9.21 9.14
N GLU A 73 -3.50 -8.67 8.65
CA GLU A 73 -4.79 -9.35 8.74
C GLU A 73 -4.83 -10.61 7.86
N ILE A 74 -4.25 -10.56 6.65
CA ILE A 74 -4.12 -11.72 5.77
C ILE A 74 -3.27 -12.80 6.45
N GLU A 75 -2.13 -12.44 7.04
CA GLU A 75 -1.27 -13.38 7.77
C GLU A 75 -2.04 -14.04 8.94
N ARG A 76 -2.78 -13.25 9.71
CA ARG A 76 -3.62 -13.73 10.82
C ARG A 76 -4.69 -14.71 10.33
N LEU A 77 -5.37 -14.38 9.23
CA LEU A 77 -6.39 -15.23 8.62
C LEU A 77 -5.80 -16.53 8.08
N LEU A 78 -4.66 -16.48 7.40
CA LEU A 78 -3.96 -17.67 6.92
C LEU A 78 -3.60 -18.60 8.09
N LYS A 79 -3.05 -18.07 9.18
CA LYS A 79 -2.74 -18.86 10.38
C LYS A 79 -3.99 -19.48 11.00
N ALA A 80 -5.10 -18.75 11.05
CA ALA A 80 -6.37 -19.25 11.56
C ALA A 80 -6.94 -20.38 10.67
N VAL A 81 -6.91 -20.20 9.35
CA VAL A 81 -7.38 -21.21 8.37
C VAL A 81 -6.54 -22.49 8.48
N VAL A 82 -5.21 -22.38 8.47
CA VAL A 82 -4.32 -23.54 8.63
C VAL A 82 -4.59 -24.27 9.95
N SER A 83 -4.79 -23.54 11.05
CA SER A 83 -5.11 -24.14 12.35
C SER A 83 -6.47 -24.85 12.34
N HIS A 84 -7.46 -24.27 11.66
CA HIS A 84 -8.79 -24.85 11.51
C HIS A 84 -8.75 -26.14 10.68
N ASP A 85 -8.01 -26.14 9.57
CA ASP A 85 -7.85 -27.31 8.70
C ASP A 85 -7.17 -28.46 9.43
N ILE A 86 -6.10 -28.18 10.19
CA ILE A 86 -5.42 -29.17 11.05
C ILE A 86 -6.41 -29.78 12.05
N MET A 87 -7.18 -28.94 12.74
CA MET A 87 -8.17 -29.40 13.72
C MET A 87 -9.24 -30.29 13.07
N ASN A 88 -9.71 -29.93 11.86
CA ASN A 88 -10.71 -30.70 11.12
C ASN A 88 -10.17 -32.08 10.68
N ILE A 89 -8.91 -32.15 10.24
CA ILE A 89 -8.24 -33.42 9.88
C ILE A 89 -8.14 -34.34 11.10
N VAL A 90 -7.63 -33.82 12.22
CA VAL A 90 -7.47 -34.59 13.47
C VAL A 90 -8.82 -35.10 13.98
N GLN A 91 -9.87 -34.25 13.92
CA GLN A 91 -11.22 -34.68 14.29
C GLN A 91 -11.74 -35.79 13.38
N LYS A 92 -11.55 -35.70 12.06
CA LYS A 92 -12.00 -36.74 11.12
C LYS A 92 -11.28 -38.08 11.34
N GLU A 93 -9.95 -38.07 11.53
CA GLU A 93 -9.19 -39.29 11.81
C GLU A 93 -9.62 -39.93 13.15
N SER A 94 -9.77 -39.14 14.21
CA SER A 94 -10.21 -39.67 15.51
C SER A 94 -11.64 -40.25 15.49
N ILE A 95 -12.55 -39.66 14.71
CA ILE A 95 -13.92 -40.20 14.50
C ILE A 95 -13.85 -41.57 13.81
N VAL A 96 -13.02 -41.69 12.76
CA VAL A 96 -12.83 -42.96 12.05
C VAL A 96 -12.27 -44.02 12.99
N ASP A 97 -11.21 -43.71 13.74
CA ASP A 97 -10.58 -44.64 14.69
C ASP A 97 -11.55 -45.08 15.81
N THR A 98 -12.37 -44.16 16.32
CA THR A 98 -13.38 -44.47 17.34
C THR A 98 -14.44 -45.44 16.80
N SER A 99 -14.83 -45.28 15.54
CA SER A 99 -15.82 -46.18 14.89
C SER A 99 -15.26 -47.59 14.68
N ASP A 100 -13.98 -47.72 14.31
CA ASP A 100 -13.33 -49.02 14.14
C ASP A 100 -13.19 -49.73 15.50
N LEU A 101 -12.80 -48.99 16.55
CA LEU A 101 -12.71 -49.51 17.90
C LEU A 101 -14.06 -50.00 18.43
N LYS A 102 -15.14 -49.22 18.21
CA LYS A 102 -16.51 -49.62 18.58
C LYS A 102 -16.93 -50.91 17.89
N THR A 103 -16.60 -51.05 16.61
CA THR A 103 -16.91 -52.26 15.84
C THR A 103 -16.15 -53.49 16.35
N LYS A 104 -14.84 -53.33 16.65
CA LYS A 104 -14.03 -54.39 17.27
C LYS A 104 -14.55 -54.80 18.64
N LEU A 105 -15.04 -53.84 19.43
CA LEU A 105 -15.64 -54.10 20.73
C LEU A 105 -16.91 -54.94 20.61
N GLU A 106 -17.84 -54.58 19.73
CA GLU A 106 -19.08 -55.36 19.52
C GLU A 106 -18.79 -56.79 19.03
N ARG A 107 -17.86 -56.96 18.08
CA ARG A 107 -17.42 -58.32 17.66
C ARG A 107 -16.86 -59.15 18.81
N THR A 108 -16.15 -58.52 19.73
CA THR A 108 -15.57 -59.22 20.89
C THR A 108 -16.67 -59.62 21.87
N LYS A 109 -17.62 -58.72 22.13
CA LYS A 109 -18.80 -59.00 22.96
C LYS A 109 -19.62 -60.17 22.41
N GLU A 110 -19.92 -60.18 21.12
CA GLU A 110 -20.63 -61.27 20.45
C GLU A 110 -19.90 -62.62 20.59
N ARG A 111 -18.56 -62.62 20.46
CA ARG A 111 -17.75 -63.84 20.69
C ARG A 111 -17.86 -64.34 22.13
N PHE A 112 -17.87 -63.43 23.12
CA PHE A 112 -18.05 -63.80 24.52
C PHE A 112 -19.43 -64.39 24.78
N GLU A 113 -20.49 -63.74 24.29
CA GLU A 113 -21.87 -64.24 24.41
C GLU A 113 -22.02 -65.64 23.81
N ASN A 114 -21.50 -65.86 22.60
CA ASN A 114 -21.49 -67.18 21.96
C ASN A 114 -20.72 -68.23 22.78
N CYS A 115 -19.62 -67.84 23.44
CA CYS A 115 -18.84 -68.73 24.28
C CYS A 115 -19.61 -69.11 25.56
N ILE A 116 -20.31 -68.16 26.17
CA ILE A 116 -21.19 -68.40 27.32
C ILE A 116 -22.31 -69.36 26.94
N ILE A 117 -23.04 -69.11 25.84
CA ILE A 117 -24.11 -69.98 25.35
C ILE A 117 -23.59 -71.40 25.09
N LYS A 118 -22.40 -71.52 24.48
CA LYS A 118 -21.78 -72.83 24.25
C LYS A 118 -21.50 -73.56 25.57
N LYS A 119 -20.98 -72.85 26.58
CA LYS A 119 -20.71 -73.41 27.91
C LYS A 119 -21.99 -73.83 28.63
N GLU A 120 -23.03 -73.01 28.60
CA GLU A 120 -24.34 -73.36 29.16
C GLU A 120 -24.90 -74.62 28.50
N ASN A 121 -24.82 -74.73 27.17
CA ASN A 121 -25.23 -75.94 26.44
C ASN A 121 -24.38 -77.17 26.77
N GLU A 122 -23.08 -77.00 27.03
CA GLU A 122 -22.20 -78.09 27.51
C GLU A 122 -22.62 -78.56 28.91
N TYR A 123 -22.90 -77.63 29.83
CA TYR A 123 -23.38 -77.96 31.18
C TYR A 123 -24.76 -78.61 31.17
N ALA A 124 -25.68 -78.16 30.32
CA ALA A 124 -27.02 -78.73 30.20
C ALA A 124 -27.02 -80.18 29.71
N LYS A 125 -25.98 -80.63 29.01
CA LYS A 125 -25.81 -82.04 28.59
C LYS A 125 -25.25 -82.95 29.69
N LEU A 126 -24.70 -82.38 30.75
CA LEU A 126 -24.12 -83.12 31.88
C LEU A 126 -25.16 -83.39 32.99
N TRP A 127 -26.39 -82.93 32.81
CA TRP A 127 -27.54 -83.16 33.69
C TRP A 127 -28.60 -83.96 32.94
#